data_AF-A0A6L3FBM8-F1
#
_entry.id   AF-A0A6L3FBM8-F1
#
_cell.length_a   1.000
_cell.length_b   1.000
_cell.length_c   1.000
_cell.angle_alpha   90.00
_cell.angle_beta   90.00
_cell.angle_gamma   90.00
#
_symmetry.space_group_name_H-M   'P 1'
#
loop_
_entity.id
_entity.type
_entity.pdbx_description
1 polymer ?
#
loop_
_entity_poly.entity_id
_entity_poly.type
_entity_poly.pdbx_seq_one_letter_code
_entity_poly.pdbx_strand_id
1 'polypeptide(L)' 'MSIEIRHPKSDELEAAQWLDKYAFGFWSDEEIKPEDTEGTNPNHSLVAFVDGQMAAKVETHPFEQIIR' A
#
# COMPACT_ATOMS: atom_id res chain seq x y z
N MET A 1 -23.60 0.66 2.30
CA MET A 1 -22.30 0.32 1.73
C MET A 1 -21.77 1.55 1.03
N SER A 2 -20.92 2.31 1.70
CA SER A 2 -20.17 3.44 1.14
C SER A 2 -18.80 2.96 0.67
N ILE A 3 -18.32 3.50 -0.45
CA ILE A 3 -16.98 3.24 -0.98
C ILE A 3 -16.28 4.57 -1.20
N GLU A 4 -15.08 4.72 -0.66
CA GLU A 4 -14.21 5.88 -0.86
C GLU A 4 -12.85 5.40 -1.41
N ILE A 5 -12.33 6.05 -2.44
CA ILE A 5 -10.98 5.78 -2.96
C ILE A 5 -10.16 7.06 -2.83
N ARG A 6 -9.07 7.00 -2.07
CA ARG A 6 -8.20 8.15 -1.81
C ARG A 6 -6.81 7.72 -1.37
N HIS A 7 -5.89 8.69 -1.30
CA HIS A 7 -4.63 8.48 -0.60
C HIS A 7 -4.88 8.24 0.91
N PRO A 8 -4.12 7.34 1.55
CA PRO A 8 -4.15 7.18 2.98
C PRO A 8 -3.61 8.44 3.67
N LYS A 9 -4.20 8.79 4.81
CA LYS A 9 -3.73 9.86 5.68
C LYS A 9 -2.51 9.40 6.47
N SER A 10 -1.81 10.33 7.12
CA SER A 10 -0.61 10.03 7.90
C SER A 10 -0.83 9.01 9.02
N ASP A 11 -2.00 9.01 9.66
CA ASP A 11 -2.42 8.06 10.70
C ASP A 11 -2.88 6.70 10.15
N GLU A 12 -3.04 6.58 8.84
CA GLU A 12 -3.51 5.39 8.14
C GLU A 12 -2.37 4.61 7.45
N LEU A 13 -1.14 5.14 7.45
CA LEU A 13 -0.01 4.56 6.71
C LEU A 13 0.40 3.18 7.23
N GLU A 14 0.41 2.99 8.55
CA GLU A 14 0.74 1.71 9.17
C GLU A 14 -0.26 0.61 8.77
N ALA A 15 -1.56 0.95 8.74
CA ALA A 15 -2.61 0.04 8.30
C ALA A 15 -2.48 -0.29 6.80
N ALA A 16 -2.14 0.70 5.96
CA ALA A 16 -1.91 0.49 4.54
C ALA A 16 -0.69 -0.43 4.29
N GLN A 17 0.38 -0.28 5.08
CA GLN A 17 1.54 -1.19 5.04
C GLN A 17 1.17 -2.59 5.50
N TRP A 18 0.36 -2.72 6.55
CA TRP A 18 -0.09 -4.02 7.03
C TRP A 18 -0.90 -4.77 5.96
N LEU A 19 -1.70 -4.06 5.17
CA LEU A 19 -2.44 -4.63 4.05
C LEU A 19 -1.51 -5.26 3.00
N ASP A 20 -0.35 -4.64 2.72
CA ASP A 20 0.66 -5.22 1.82
C ASP A 20 1.17 -6.55 2.39
N LYS A 21 1.52 -6.58 3.68
CA LYS A 21 2.02 -7.80 4.35
C LYS A 21 1.02 -8.95 4.23
N TYR A 22 -0.24 -8.66 4.50
CA TYR A 22 -1.33 -9.62 4.40
C TYR A 22 -1.55 -10.11 2.96
N ALA A 23 -1.56 -9.19 1.99
CA ALA A 23 -1.86 -9.51 0.59
C ALA A 23 -0.75 -10.30 -0.11
N PHE A 24 0.52 -9.98 0.14
CA PHE A 24 1.67 -10.65 -0.50
C PHE A 24 2.02 -11.99 0.12
N GLY A 25 1.30 -12.40 1.15
CA GLY A 25 1.53 -13.70 1.74
C GLY A 25 2.80 -13.76 2.61
N PHE A 26 3.26 -12.63 3.14
CA PHE A 26 4.28 -12.61 4.19
C PHE A 26 3.63 -13.11 5.49
N TRP A 27 3.40 -14.42 5.57
CA TRP A 27 2.82 -15.14 6.72
C TRP A 27 3.88 -15.80 7.60
N SER A 28 5.15 -15.72 7.23
CA SER A 28 6.27 -16.29 8.00
C SER A 28 7.05 -15.21 8.71
N ASP A 29 7.72 -15.60 9.79
CA ASP A 29 8.69 -14.83 10.60
C ASP A 29 9.90 -14.27 9.80
N GLU A 30 9.81 -14.17 8.48
CA GLU A 30 10.73 -13.37 7.67
C GLU A 30 10.46 -11.90 7.99
N GLU A 31 11.36 -11.37 8.82
CA GLU A 31 11.47 -9.96 9.15
C GLU A 31 11.46 -9.16 7.85
N ILE A 32 10.33 -8.53 7.53
CA ILE A 32 10.22 -7.59 6.42
C ILE A 32 11.27 -6.54 6.67
N LYS A 33 12.29 -6.54 5.84
CA LYS A 33 13.37 -5.60 6.01
C LYS A 33 12.88 -4.24 5.55
N PRO A 34 13.39 -3.14 6.12
CA PRO A 34 13.07 -1.80 5.66
C PRO A 34 13.19 -1.69 4.13
N GLU A 35 14.19 -2.35 3.52
CA GLU A 35 14.39 -2.42 2.06
C GLU A 35 13.23 -3.06 1.27
N ASP A 36 12.45 -3.98 1.86
CA ASP A 36 11.27 -4.58 1.22
C ASP A 36 10.09 -3.61 1.15
N THR A 37 10.15 -2.53 1.94
CA THR A 37 9.22 -1.40 1.93
C THR A 37 9.87 -0.09 1.47
N GLU A 38 11.17 -0.09 1.13
CA GLU A 38 11.89 1.06 0.58
C GLU A 38 11.37 1.34 -0.82
N GLY A 39 10.34 2.19 -0.89
CA GLY A 39 9.65 2.51 -2.13
C GLY A 39 8.17 2.80 -1.92
N THR A 40 7.60 2.44 -0.77
CA THR A 40 6.21 2.78 -0.47
C THR A 40 6.09 4.26 -0.14
N ASN A 41 5.90 5.09 -1.18
CA ASN A 41 5.55 6.48 -1.02
C ASN A 41 4.02 6.56 -0.81
N PRO A 42 3.53 7.09 0.31
CA PRO A 42 2.10 7.27 0.55
C PRO A 42 1.38 8.01 -0.59
N ASN A 43 2.07 8.95 -1.23
CA ASN A 43 1.55 9.72 -2.35
C ASN A 43 1.37 8.89 -3.63
N HIS A 44 1.94 7.69 -3.68
CA HIS A 44 1.85 6.77 -4.81
C HIS A 44 0.86 5.62 -4.56
N SER A 45 0.23 5.61 -3.40
CA SER A 45 -0.74 4.60 -2.98
C SER A 45 -2.17 5.15 -3.01
N LEU A 46 -3.09 4.43 -3.64
CA LEU A 46 -4.53 4.65 -3.54
C LEU A 46 -5.16 3.49 -2.76
N VAL A 47 -5.98 3.83 -1.76
CA VAL A 47 -6.64 2.86 -0.89
C VAL A 47 -8.15 2.96 -1.08
N ALA A 48 -8.80 1.81 -1.23
CA ALA A 48 -10.26 1.70 -1.24
C ALA A 48 -10.75 1.42 0.19
N PHE A 49 -11.68 2.24 0.66
CA PHE A 49 -12.34 2.11 1.95
C PHE A 49 -13.79 1.68 1.74
N VAL A 50 -14.21 0.58 2.36
CA VAL A 50 -15.60 0.10 2.37
C VAL A 50 -16.15 0.28 3.78
N ASP A 51 -17.19 1.11 3.92
CA ASP A 51 -17.79 1.47 5.21
C ASP A 51 -16.73 1.96 6.24
N GLY A 52 -15.71 2.68 5.76
CA GLY A 52 -14.63 3.26 6.56
C GLY A 52 -13.43 2.33 6.82
N GLN A 53 -13.47 1.07 6.35
CA GLN A 53 -12.39 0.11 6.53
C GLN A 53 -11.58 -0.08 5.26
N MET A 54 -10.26 -0.19 5.36
CA MET A 54 -9.39 -0.49 4.22
C MET A 54 -9.72 -1.87 3.65
N ALA A 55 -10.05 -1.92 2.36
CA ALA A 55 -10.42 -3.15 1.67
C ALA A 55 -9.42 -3.53 0.58
N ALA A 56 -8.77 -2.56 -0.05
CA ALA A 56 -7.78 -2.78 -1.10
C ALA A 56 -6.80 -1.61 -1.18
N LYS A 57 -5.60 -1.87 -1.70
CA LYS A 57 -4.57 -0.87 -2.00
C LYS A 57 -4.01 -1.11 -3.40
N VAL A 58 -3.75 -0.03 -4.12
CA VAL A 58 -3.00 -0.03 -5.39
C VAL A 58 -1.83 0.92 -5.22
N GLU A 59 -0.64 0.47 -5.60
CA GLU A 59 0.57 1.28 -5.56
C GLU A 59 1.13 1.49 -6.97
N THR A 60 1.61 2.69 -7.23
CA THR A 60 2.16 3.09 -8.54
C THR A 60 3.64 3.48 -8.39
N HIS A 61 4.51 2.76 -9.08
CA HIS A 61 5.94 3.03 -9.07
C HIS A 61 6.33 3.74 -10.37
N PRO A 62 6.70 5.02 -10.35
CA PRO A 62 7.21 5.68 -11.55
C PRO A 62 8.53 5.00 -11.92
N PHE A 63 8.63 4.55 -13.17
CA PHE A 63 9.89 4.05 -13.72
C PHE A 63 10.26 4.87 -14.96
N GLU A 64 11.55 5.06 -15.17
CA GLU A 64 12.04 5.71 -16.38
C GLU A 64 12.00 4.72 -17.53
N GLN A 65 11.00 4.85 -18.40
CA GLN A 65 10.93 4.05 -19.62
C GLN A 65 11.96 4.59 -20.62
N ILE A 66 13.05 3.85 -20.85
CA ILE A 66 13.98 4.14 -21.95
C ILE A 66 13.28 3.73 -23.27
N ILE A 67 12.58 4.66 -23.90
CA ILE A 67 12.07 4.48 -25.27
C ILE A 67 13.28 4.67 -26.21
N ARG A 68 13.68 3.61 -26.93
CA ARG A 68 14.67 3.66 -28.02
C ARG A 68 13.97 3.67 -29.37
#